data_AF-A0A9Q9DVD1-F1
#
_entry.id   AF-A0A9Q9DVD1-F1
#
_cell.length_a   1.000
_cell.length_b   1.000
_cell.length_c   1.000
_cell.angle_alpha   90.00
_cell.angle_beta   90.00
_cell.angle_gamma   90.00
#
_symmetry.space_group_name_H-M   'P 1'
#
loop_
_entity.id
_entity.type
_entity.pdbx_description
1 polymer ?
#
loop_
_entity_poly.entity_id
_entity_poly.type
_entity_poly.pdbx_seq_one_letter_code
_entity_poly.pdbx_strand_id
1 'polypeptide(L)'
;MSPDNSHDSSTQPHKALTAEETMGTEQPNQPPSSTESASQKRPNAFTELMSQSKKPKTPVPASDSPGMSKKVSTSSKGWDPRDGLGVYIDAPEKNPEGRVLEYDDDFVVITDKYPKASVHLLLIPRKRTYYTQHPLHALSTDPAFLETVRSRIKRLVDLAAYELRRQYGEHSASDAPYNAALEALMSTADPPSPSQRAALLPPGRDWTKDIITGVHTHPSMNHLHIHVFSRDMHSPWMKHKKHYLSFNTSFLVRLDEFPLEAGSERFHPGDWPSWDMKCWRCGQNFKNKFAALKAHLEEEFLEWKKE
;
A
#
# COMPACT_ATOMS: atom_id res chain seq x y z
N MET A 1 32.37 36.69 -27.97
CA MET A 1 32.26 35.35 -28.60
C MET A 1 33.07 34.34 -27.80
N SER A 2 32.43 33.71 -26.83
CA SER A 2 32.80 32.40 -26.28
C SER A 2 31.48 31.78 -25.78
N PRO A 3 31.17 30.52 -26.08
CA PRO A 3 29.82 30.00 -25.97
C PRO A 3 29.53 29.42 -24.58
N ASP A 4 28.28 29.63 -24.18
CA ASP A 4 27.53 28.87 -23.18
C ASP A 4 27.71 27.36 -23.36
N ASN A 5 27.93 26.65 -22.26
CA ASN A 5 27.76 25.20 -22.21
C ASN A 5 26.76 24.88 -21.10
N SER A 6 25.48 25.04 -21.43
CA SER A 6 24.34 24.56 -20.66
C SER A 6 24.30 23.03 -20.72
N HIS A 7 24.66 22.37 -19.62
CA HIS A 7 24.36 20.95 -19.43
C HIS A 7 22.89 20.78 -19.06
N ASP A 8 22.10 20.38 -20.04
CA ASP A 8 20.74 19.86 -19.89
C ASP A 8 20.81 18.46 -19.26
N SER A 9 20.61 18.40 -17.95
CA SER A 9 20.46 17.16 -17.20
C SER A 9 19.03 16.65 -17.41
N SER A 10 18.87 15.80 -18.43
CA SER A 10 17.67 14.99 -18.62
C SER A 10 17.41 14.07 -17.41
N THR A 11 16.50 14.49 -16.54
CA THR A 11 16.03 13.73 -15.39
C THR A 11 15.29 12.48 -15.87
N GLN A 12 15.86 11.29 -15.66
CA GLN A 12 15.11 10.05 -15.86
C GLN A 12 13.90 10.03 -14.90
N PRO A 13 12.70 9.60 -15.34
CA PRO A 13 11.55 9.53 -14.46
C PRO A 13 11.79 8.49 -13.37
N HIS A 14 11.80 8.93 -12.10
CA HIS A 14 11.88 8.06 -10.93
C HIS A 14 10.68 7.10 -10.94
N LYS A 15 10.94 5.79 -10.82
CA LYS A 15 9.90 4.76 -10.98
C LYS A 15 8.96 4.73 -9.77
N ALA A 16 7.69 5.05 -10.02
CA ALA A 16 6.61 4.80 -9.08
C ALA A 16 6.37 3.30 -8.90
N LEU A 17 5.79 2.92 -7.75
CA LEU A 17 5.26 1.57 -7.52
C LEU A 17 3.96 1.45 -8.33
N THR A 18 3.85 0.49 -9.25
CA THR A 18 2.64 0.37 -10.09
C THR A 18 1.45 -0.16 -9.26
N ALA A 19 0.23 0.02 -9.77
CA ALA A 19 -0.95 -0.62 -9.16
C ALA A 19 -0.82 -2.15 -9.17
N GLU A 20 -0.30 -2.71 -10.27
CA GLU A 20 -0.05 -4.14 -10.45
C GLU A 20 1.04 -4.66 -9.49
N GLU A 21 2.08 -3.86 -9.24
CA GLU A 21 3.06 -4.13 -8.19
C GLU A 21 2.36 -4.19 -6.86
N THR A 22 1.59 -3.17 -6.49
CA THR A 22 0.88 -3.10 -5.20
C THR A 22 -0.01 -4.32 -4.94
N MET A 23 -0.65 -4.84 -5.99
CA MET A 23 -1.49 -6.05 -6.00
C MET A 23 -0.67 -7.35 -5.94
N GLY A 24 0.60 -7.29 -6.32
CA GLY A 24 1.50 -8.43 -6.45
C GLY A 24 1.05 -9.41 -7.54
N THR A 25 0.60 -8.86 -8.66
CA THR A 25 0.18 -9.58 -9.87
C THR A 25 1.20 -9.51 -11.01
N GLU A 26 2.32 -8.80 -10.81
CA GLU A 26 3.40 -8.75 -11.81
C GLU A 26 4.18 -10.07 -11.92
N GLN A 27 4.60 -10.40 -13.14
CA GLN A 27 5.53 -11.51 -13.39
C GLN A 27 6.95 -11.12 -12.94
N PRO A 28 7.75 -12.05 -12.42
CA PRO A 28 9.14 -11.77 -12.03
C PRO A 28 9.93 -11.22 -13.21
N ASN A 29 10.55 -10.06 -13.02
CA ASN A 29 11.42 -9.43 -14.02
C ASN A 29 12.53 -10.40 -14.45
N GLN A 30 12.49 -10.86 -15.70
CA GLN A 30 13.65 -11.54 -16.29
C GLN A 30 14.75 -10.50 -16.54
N PRO A 31 16.02 -10.79 -16.23
CA PRO A 31 17.12 -9.90 -16.57
C PRO A 31 17.19 -9.70 -18.09
N PRO A 32 17.65 -8.53 -18.58
CA PRO A 32 17.74 -8.26 -20.00
C PRO A 32 18.66 -9.29 -20.66
N SER A 33 18.15 -9.95 -21.69
CA SER A 33 18.87 -10.95 -22.46
C SER A 33 20.08 -10.32 -23.14
N SER A 34 21.28 -10.64 -22.66
CA SER A 34 22.50 -10.48 -23.43
C SER A 34 22.47 -11.44 -24.62
N THR A 35 22.60 -10.90 -25.81
CA THR A 35 22.86 -11.59 -27.06
C THR A 35 24.08 -12.52 -26.90
N GLU A 36 23.89 -13.83 -27.04
CA GLU A 36 24.58 -14.70 -28.00
C GLU A 36 24.54 -16.19 -27.63
N SER A 37 24.46 -16.98 -28.69
CA SER A 37 24.81 -18.40 -28.85
C SER A 37 23.77 -19.47 -28.45
N ALA A 38 23.51 -20.32 -29.44
CA ALA A 38 22.48 -21.34 -29.50
C ALA A 38 22.79 -22.56 -28.60
N SER A 39 21.76 -23.11 -27.96
CA SER A 39 21.68 -24.56 -27.75
C SER A 39 20.23 -25.03 -27.67
N GLN A 40 19.94 -26.06 -28.45
CA GLN A 40 18.64 -26.71 -28.58
C GLN A 40 18.27 -27.43 -27.27
N LYS A 41 17.07 -27.20 -26.72
CA LYS A 41 16.41 -28.17 -25.84
C LYS A 41 14.92 -28.30 -26.19
N ARG A 42 14.51 -29.58 -26.21
CA ARG A 42 13.25 -30.15 -26.69
C ARG A 42 12.04 -29.71 -25.87
N PRO A 43 10.83 -29.65 -26.45
CA PRO A 43 9.61 -29.36 -25.70
C PRO A 43 9.11 -30.58 -24.90
N ASN A 44 8.67 -30.33 -23.66
CA ASN A 44 8.05 -31.31 -22.77
C ASN A 44 6.52 -31.36 -22.97
N ALA A 45 5.95 -32.54 -22.73
CA ALA A 45 4.62 -33.04 -23.10
C ALA A 45 3.39 -32.41 -22.40
N PHE A 46 3.40 -31.09 -22.12
CA PHE A 46 2.23 -30.38 -21.59
C PHE A 46 1.67 -29.34 -22.57
N THR A 47 2.44 -28.95 -23.59
CA THR A 47 2.04 -27.96 -24.61
C THR A 47 1.21 -28.56 -25.75
N GLU A 48 1.07 -29.89 -25.80
CA GLU A 48 0.39 -30.62 -26.88
C GLU A 48 -1.10 -30.88 -26.61
N LEU A 49 -1.59 -30.57 -25.40
CA LEU A 49 -2.96 -30.91 -24.97
C LEU A 49 -4.00 -29.77 -25.14
N MET A 50 -3.60 -28.57 -25.57
CA MET A 50 -4.52 -27.42 -25.69
C MET A 50 -4.63 -26.84 -27.11
N SER A 51 -4.10 -27.52 -28.12
CA SER A 51 -4.21 -27.13 -29.53
C SER A 51 -5.10 -28.08 -30.32
N GLN A 52 -6.36 -28.21 -29.92
CA GLN A 52 -7.37 -28.86 -30.75
C GLN A 52 -8.66 -28.04 -30.74
N SER A 53 -8.78 -27.13 -31.70
CA SER A 53 -10.07 -26.73 -32.31
C SER A 53 -9.82 -25.75 -33.46
N LYS A 54 -9.40 -26.26 -34.62
CA LYS A 54 -9.71 -25.66 -35.92
C LYS A 54 -10.15 -26.77 -36.87
N LYS A 55 -11.32 -26.60 -37.49
CA LYS A 55 -11.63 -27.19 -38.78
C LYS A 55 -12.31 -26.16 -39.71
N PRO A 56 -12.16 -26.33 -41.04
CA PRO A 56 -11.94 -25.22 -41.97
C PRO A 56 -12.95 -25.18 -43.15
N LYS A 57 -12.69 -24.28 -44.12
CA LYS A 57 -13.08 -24.21 -45.56
C LYS A 57 -13.91 -22.95 -45.89
N THR A 58 -13.81 -22.21 -47.01
CA THR A 58 -12.92 -22.05 -48.19
C THR A 58 -13.39 -20.74 -48.91
N PRO A 59 -12.68 -20.18 -49.91
CA PRO A 59 -12.80 -18.77 -50.35
C PRO A 59 -13.56 -18.55 -51.68
N VAL A 60 -14.31 -17.45 -51.87
CA VAL A 60 -14.56 -16.75 -53.17
C VAL A 60 -15.28 -15.37 -52.92
N PRO A 61 -15.45 -14.44 -53.91
CA PRO A 61 -14.58 -13.31 -54.28
C PRO A 61 -15.19 -11.91 -54.00
N ALA A 62 -14.43 -10.88 -54.40
CA ALA A 62 -14.74 -9.45 -54.30
C ALA A 62 -15.98 -8.99 -55.10
N SER A 63 -16.69 -8.00 -54.55
CA SER A 63 -17.46 -7.02 -55.33
C SER A 63 -17.53 -5.67 -54.60
N ASP A 64 -17.44 -4.61 -55.41
CA ASP A 64 -17.39 -3.20 -55.05
C ASP A 64 -18.66 -2.66 -54.38
N SER A 65 -18.50 -1.71 -53.44
CA SER A 65 -19.23 -0.42 -53.45
C SER A 65 -18.76 0.56 -52.35
N PRO A 66 -18.89 1.89 -52.59
CA PRO A 66 -18.23 2.93 -51.80
C PRO A 66 -19.10 3.46 -50.65
N GLY A 67 -18.47 3.94 -49.58
CA GLY A 67 -19.19 4.60 -48.49
C GLY A 67 -18.28 5.00 -47.33
N MET A 68 -17.54 6.10 -47.51
CA MET A 68 -16.85 6.80 -46.41
C MET A 68 -17.88 7.23 -45.36
N SER A 69 -17.93 6.51 -44.24
CA SER A 69 -18.49 7.02 -42.99
C SER A 69 -17.35 7.14 -42.00
N LYS A 70 -16.94 8.38 -41.70
CA LYS A 70 -16.04 8.70 -40.59
C LYS A 70 -16.70 8.20 -39.31
N LYS A 71 -16.29 7.03 -38.82
CA LYS A 71 -16.54 6.64 -37.43
C LYS A 71 -15.71 7.59 -36.58
N VAL A 72 -16.41 8.57 -36.00
CA VAL A 72 -15.93 9.29 -34.83
C VAL A 72 -15.69 8.22 -33.77
N SER A 73 -14.43 7.90 -33.51
CA SER A 73 -14.04 7.08 -32.37
C SER A 73 -14.35 7.90 -31.12
N THR A 74 -15.54 7.69 -30.54
CA THR A 74 -15.76 7.97 -29.14
C THR A 74 -14.76 7.09 -28.38
N SER A 75 -13.63 7.69 -28.03
CA SER A 75 -12.70 7.13 -27.06
C SER A 75 -13.50 6.97 -25.76
N SER A 76 -14.06 5.78 -25.54
CA SER A 76 -14.41 5.34 -24.21
C SER A 76 -13.12 5.48 -23.42
N LYS A 77 -13.04 6.48 -22.52
CA LYS A 77 -11.94 6.58 -21.57
C LYS A 77 -11.86 5.21 -20.90
N GLY A 78 -10.80 4.47 -21.22
CA GLY A 78 -10.50 3.23 -20.52
C GLY A 78 -10.42 3.54 -19.04
N TRP A 79 -10.99 2.69 -18.21
CA TRP A 79 -10.83 2.79 -16.76
C TRP A 79 -9.33 2.70 -16.44
N ASP A 80 -8.77 3.75 -15.83
CA ASP A 80 -7.39 3.71 -15.32
C ASP A 80 -7.39 2.83 -14.06
N PRO A 81 -6.63 1.72 -14.03
CA PRO A 81 -6.55 0.87 -12.85
C PRO A 81 -6.10 1.62 -11.59
N ARG A 82 -5.37 2.73 -11.74
CA ARG A 82 -4.92 3.59 -10.62
C ARG A 82 -6.06 4.42 -10.01
N ASP A 83 -7.24 4.44 -10.64
CA ASP A 83 -8.44 5.08 -10.12
C ASP A 83 -9.30 4.17 -9.24
N GLY A 84 -8.83 2.95 -8.94
CA GLY A 84 -9.59 1.95 -8.17
C GLY A 84 -10.05 2.38 -6.78
N LEU A 85 -9.45 3.42 -6.16
CA LEU A 85 -9.90 3.97 -4.88
C LEU A 85 -11.17 4.84 -5.00
N GLY A 86 -11.49 5.35 -6.19
CA GLY A 86 -12.61 6.26 -6.39
C GLY A 86 -13.96 5.67 -5.98
N VAL A 87 -14.12 4.35 -6.09
CA VAL A 87 -15.33 3.63 -5.69
C VAL A 87 -15.67 3.80 -4.20
N TYR A 88 -14.65 3.94 -3.35
CA TYR A 88 -14.84 4.15 -1.91
C TYR A 88 -15.15 5.61 -1.59
N ILE A 89 -14.76 6.54 -2.46
CA ILE A 89 -14.92 7.97 -2.23
C ILE A 89 -16.31 8.44 -2.67
N ASP A 90 -16.71 8.03 -3.88
CA ASP A 90 -17.96 8.45 -4.51
C ASP A 90 -19.19 7.86 -3.83
N ALA A 91 -19.12 6.61 -3.35
CA ALA A 91 -20.26 5.90 -2.76
C ALA A 91 -19.81 4.97 -1.59
N PRO A 92 -19.23 5.52 -0.51
CA PRO A 92 -18.75 4.73 0.63
C PRO A 92 -19.84 3.87 1.28
N GLU A 93 -21.10 4.32 1.22
CA GLU A 93 -22.27 3.61 1.76
C GLU A 93 -22.54 2.26 1.08
N LYS A 94 -22.09 2.09 -0.17
CA LYS A 94 -22.18 0.79 -0.87
C LYS A 94 -21.20 -0.23 -0.29
N ASN A 95 -20.18 0.25 0.43
CA ASN A 95 -19.16 -0.53 1.11
C ASN A 95 -18.68 -1.75 0.29
N PRO A 96 -18.10 -1.52 -0.91
CA PRO A 96 -17.69 -2.63 -1.76
C PRO A 96 -16.65 -3.48 -1.05
N GLU A 97 -16.87 -4.80 -1.06
CA GLU A 97 -16.03 -5.80 -0.37
C GLU A 97 -15.95 -5.63 1.16
N GLY A 98 -16.86 -4.85 1.78
CA GLY A 98 -16.90 -4.68 3.24
C GLY A 98 -15.69 -3.93 3.81
N ARG A 99 -15.01 -3.10 3.01
CA ARG A 99 -13.74 -2.46 3.36
C ARG A 99 -13.87 -1.14 4.11
N VAL A 100 -14.98 -0.44 3.97
CA VAL A 100 -15.25 0.86 4.60
C VAL A 100 -15.51 0.66 6.10
N LEU A 101 -14.68 1.29 6.93
CA LEU A 101 -14.79 1.28 8.39
C LEU A 101 -15.63 2.45 8.89
N GLU A 102 -15.31 3.66 8.42
CA GLU A 102 -16.05 4.88 8.72
C GLU A 102 -15.91 5.88 7.57
N TYR A 103 -16.89 6.76 7.43
CA TYR A 103 -16.83 7.89 6.51
C TYR A 103 -17.71 9.04 7.00
N ASP A 104 -17.39 10.23 6.54
CA ASP A 104 -18.15 11.47 6.70
C ASP A 104 -17.93 12.35 5.47
N ASP A 105 -18.35 13.61 5.50
CA ASP A 105 -18.23 14.51 4.34
C ASP A 105 -16.78 14.83 3.95
N ASP A 106 -15.82 14.67 4.87
CA ASP A 106 -14.42 15.02 4.64
C ASP A 106 -13.57 13.81 4.25
N PHE A 107 -13.80 12.65 4.88
CA PHE A 107 -12.94 11.48 4.74
C PHE A 107 -13.71 10.16 4.61
N VAL A 108 -13.07 9.19 3.97
CA VAL A 108 -13.41 7.77 4.06
C VAL A 108 -12.21 7.00 4.58
N VAL A 109 -12.46 6.04 5.47
CA VAL A 109 -11.46 5.14 6.05
C VAL A 109 -11.78 3.74 5.60
N ILE A 110 -10.80 3.08 4.97
CA ILE A 110 -10.93 1.71 4.49
C ILE A 110 -9.82 0.81 5.02
N THR A 111 -10.10 -0.49 5.10
CA THR A 111 -9.04 -1.51 5.18
C THR A 111 -8.40 -1.69 3.80
N ASP A 112 -7.08 -1.72 3.75
CA ASP A 112 -6.35 -1.95 2.49
C ASP A 112 -6.70 -3.36 1.95
N LYS A 113 -6.95 -3.46 0.65
CA LYS A 113 -7.28 -4.73 -0.02
C LYS A 113 -6.09 -5.69 -0.04
N TYR A 114 -4.89 -5.15 -0.05
CA TYR A 114 -3.61 -5.84 -0.12
C TYR A 114 -2.70 -5.40 1.05
N PRO A 115 -3.11 -5.64 2.31
CA PRO A 115 -2.47 -5.09 3.49
C PRO A 115 -1.01 -5.53 3.58
N LYS A 116 -0.09 -4.66 3.99
CA LYS A 116 1.35 -4.96 4.03
C LYS A 116 1.85 -5.32 5.42
N ALA A 117 0.96 -5.27 6.41
CA ALA A 117 1.15 -5.66 7.80
C ALA A 117 -0.16 -6.22 8.36
N SER A 118 -0.17 -6.68 9.61
CA SER A 118 -1.36 -7.21 10.28
C SER A 118 -2.56 -6.26 10.25
N VAL A 119 -2.32 -4.96 10.46
CA VAL A 119 -3.32 -3.91 10.28
C VAL A 119 -2.81 -2.94 9.23
N HIS A 120 -3.62 -2.65 8.21
CA HIS A 120 -3.30 -1.65 7.21
C HIS A 120 -4.59 -0.96 6.75
N LEU A 121 -4.72 0.31 7.11
CA LEU A 121 -5.84 1.17 6.77
C LEU A 121 -5.38 2.29 5.83
N LEU A 122 -6.32 2.81 5.07
CA LEU A 122 -6.14 3.99 4.24
C LEU A 122 -7.14 5.06 4.67
N LEU A 123 -6.64 6.25 4.96
CA LEU A 123 -7.44 7.47 5.11
C LEU A 123 -7.42 8.22 3.78
N ILE A 124 -8.60 8.48 3.22
CA ILE A 124 -8.76 9.05 1.88
C ILE A 124 -9.67 10.28 1.97
N PRO A 125 -9.21 11.48 1.56
CA PRO A 125 -10.05 12.67 1.54
C PRO A 125 -11.10 12.57 0.43
N ARG A 126 -12.32 13.04 0.73
CA ARG A 126 -13.45 13.00 -0.21
C ARG A 126 -13.62 14.27 -1.03
N LYS A 127 -13.09 15.39 -0.54
CA LYS A 127 -13.16 16.68 -1.24
C LYS A 127 -12.37 16.62 -2.55
N ARG A 128 -13.03 16.99 -3.65
CA ARG A 128 -12.44 17.02 -5.00
C ARG A 128 -11.16 17.85 -5.09
N THR A 129 -11.02 18.87 -4.25
CA THR A 129 -9.82 19.71 -4.18
C THR A 129 -8.54 18.90 -3.91
N TYR A 130 -8.61 17.86 -3.08
CA TYR A 130 -7.43 17.04 -2.70
C TYR A 130 -7.31 15.73 -3.47
N TYR A 131 -8.36 15.39 -4.22
CA TYR A 131 -8.58 14.08 -4.84
C TYR A 131 -7.35 13.54 -5.57
N THR A 132 -6.78 14.34 -6.47
CA THR A 132 -5.64 14.00 -7.33
C THR A 132 -4.39 14.82 -7.00
N GLN A 133 -4.40 15.54 -5.87
CA GLN A 133 -3.21 16.26 -5.45
C GLN A 133 -2.13 15.28 -4.99
N HIS A 134 -0.88 15.60 -5.31
CA HIS A 134 0.24 14.87 -4.78
C HIS A 134 0.27 15.01 -3.24
N PRO A 135 0.37 13.92 -2.47
CA PRO A 135 0.21 13.96 -1.02
C PRO A 135 1.24 14.85 -0.34
N LEU A 136 2.50 14.85 -0.83
CA LEU A 136 3.54 15.71 -0.27
C LEU A 136 3.21 17.19 -0.40
N HIS A 137 2.58 17.59 -1.51
CA HIS A 137 2.17 18.97 -1.72
C HIS A 137 0.95 19.30 -0.86
N ALA A 138 -0.13 18.51 -0.95
CA ALA A 138 -1.36 18.74 -0.20
C ALA A 138 -1.11 18.88 1.31
N LEU A 139 -0.25 18.02 1.89
CA LEU A 139 0.07 18.04 3.32
C LEU A 139 1.10 19.10 3.72
N SER A 140 1.81 19.73 2.77
CA SER A 140 2.82 20.76 3.08
C SER A 140 2.32 22.18 2.81
N THR A 141 1.38 22.36 1.88
CA THR A 141 0.93 23.69 1.45
C THR A 141 -0.38 24.15 2.10
N ASP A 142 -1.15 23.23 2.68
CA ASP A 142 -2.41 23.55 3.35
C ASP A 142 -2.38 23.15 4.83
N PRO A 143 -2.07 24.09 5.75
CA PRO A 143 -2.02 23.83 7.18
C PRO A 143 -3.35 23.40 7.78
N ALA A 144 -4.47 23.91 7.26
CA ALA A 144 -5.80 23.56 7.76
C ALA A 144 -6.13 22.12 7.41
N PHE A 145 -5.84 21.70 6.17
CA PHE A 145 -5.98 20.31 5.76
C PHE A 145 -5.08 19.39 6.59
N LEU A 146 -3.79 19.73 6.76
CA LEU A 146 -2.87 18.94 7.58
C LEU A 146 -3.39 18.74 9.02
N GLU A 147 -3.95 19.77 9.64
CA GLU A 147 -4.50 19.67 10.99
C GLU A 147 -5.73 18.74 11.06
N THR A 148 -6.63 18.82 10.07
CA THR A 148 -7.78 17.89 9.99
C THR A 148 -7.32 16.44 9.82
N VAL A 149 -6.28 16.22 9.00
CA VAL A 149 -5.66 14.91 8.80
C VAL A 149 -5.04 14.40 10.10
N ARG A 150 -4.28 15.23 10.83
CA ARG A 150 -3.68 14.85 12.12
C ARG A 150 -4.72 14.45 13.15
N SER A 151 -5.79 15.21 13.27
CA SER A 151 -6.90 14.91 14.17
C SER A 151 -7.54 13.55 13.83
N ARG A 152 -7.82 13.30 12.55
CA ARG A 152 -8.37 12.01 12.10
C ARG A 152 -7.40 10.86 12.35
N ILE A 153 -6.12 11.05 12.03
CA ILE A 153 -5.09 10.03 12.16
C ILE A 153 -4.90 9.62 13.62
N LYS A 154 -4.98 10.56 14.58
CA LYS A 154 -4.91 10.22 16.00
C LYS A 154 -5.95 9.16 16.39
N ARG A 155 -7.21 9.36 15.98
CA ARG A 155 -8.28 8.38 16.19
C ARG A 155 -8.01 7.04 15.48
N LEU A 156 -7.44 7.08 14.27
CA LEU A 156 -7.11 5.86 13.52
C LEU A 156 -5.94 5.08 14.11
N VAL A 157 -4.98 5.75 14.74
CA VAL A 157 -3.91 5.10 15.50
C VAL A 157 -4.51 4.33 16.67
N ASP A 158 -5.44 4.94 17.42
CA ASP A 158 -6.13 4.26 18.53
C ASP A 158 -6.94 3.04 18.03
N LEU A 159 -7.64 3.19 16.89
CA LEU A 159 -8.41 2.11 16.28
C LEU A 159 -7.50 0.95 15.82
N ALA A 160 -6.39 1.26 15.14
CA ALA A 160 -5.43 0.26 14.68
C ALA A 160 -4.72 -0.44 15.86
N ALA A 161 -4.39 0.31 16.91
CA ALA A 161 -3.83 -0.23 18.15
C ALA A 161 -4.82 -1.15 18.87
N TYR A 162 -6.10 -0.77 18.93
CA TYR A 162 -7.16 -1.63 19.46
C TYR A 162 -7.30 -2.93 18.65
N GLU A 163 -7.24 -2.84 17.31
CA GLU A 163 -7.27 -4.01 16.43
C GLU A 163 -6.07 -4.94 16.68
N LEU A 164 -4.87 -4.39 16.83
CA LEU A 164 -3.68 -5.18 17.18
C LEU A 164 -3.83 -5.88 18.53
N ARG A 165 -4.29 -5.16 19.57
CA ARG A 165 -4.59 -5.76 20.87
C ARG A 165 -5.63 -6.86 20.74
N ARG A 166 -6.68 -6.68 19.94
CA ARG A 166 -7.69 -7.73 19.73
C ARG A 166 -7.10 -8.97 19.08
N GLN A 167 -6.17 -8.82 18.14
CA GLN A 167 -5.56 -9.94 17.43
C GLN A 167 -4.47 -10.65 18.23
N TYR A 168 -3.67 -9.92 18.99
CA TYR A 168 -2.42 -10.44 19.58
C TYR A 168 -2.28 -10.20 21.08
N GLY A 169 -3.18 -9.43 21.69
CA GLY A 169 -3.15 -9.10 23.12
C GLY A 169 -3.13 -10.33 24.01
N GLU A 170 -3.86 -11.39 23.66
CA GLU A 170 -3.86 -12.66 24.41
C GLU A 170 -2.47 -13.29 24.54
N HIS A 171 -1.60 -13.09 23.55
CA HIS A 171 -0.26 -13.67 23.52
C HIS A 171 0.81 -12.76 24.13
N SER A 172 0.49 -11.48 24.37
CA SER A 172 1.43 -10.47 24.85
C SER A 172 1.65 -10.59 26.35
N ALA A 173 2.91 -10.77 26.76
CA ALA A 173 3.30 -10.80 28.15
C ALA A 173 3.03 -9.46 28.86
N SER A 174 3.24 -8.35 28.17
CA SER A 174 2.98 -6.99 28.67
C SER A 174 1.50 -6.67 28.78
N ASP A 175 0.63 -7.27 27.96
CA ASP A 175 -0.83 -7.13 28.05
C ASP A 175 -1.46 -8.16 29.00
N ALA A 176 -0.72 -9.17 29.46
CA ALA A 176 -1.24 -10.23 30.33
C ALA A 176 -1.92 -9.69 31.62
N PRO A 177 -1.38 -8.70 32.35
CA PRO A 177 -2.07 -8.12 33.51
C PRO A 177 -3.39 -7.44 33.14
N TYR A 178 -3.43 -6.74 31.99
CA TYR A 178 -4.63 -6.11 31.47
C TYR A 178 -5.69 -7.16 31.12
N ASN A 179 -5.30 -8.24 30.42
CA ASN A 179 -6.23 -9.30 30.01
C ASN A 179 -6.80 -10.06 31.21
N ALA A 180 -5.97 -10.41 32.19
CA ALA A 180 -6.44 -11.08 33.41
C ALA A 180 -7.43 -10.21 34.20
N ALA A 181 -7.15 -8.91 34.31
CA ALA A 181 -8.08 -7.96 34.93
C ALA A 181 -9.38 -7.80 34.13
N LEU A 182 -9.29 -7.75 32.81
CA LEU A 182 -10.46 -7.65 31.93
C LEU A 182 -11.35 -8.89 32.03
N GLU A 183 -10.76 -10.10 32.01
CA GLU A 183 -11.49 -11.36 32.17
C GLU A 183 -12.19 -11.43 33.53
N ALA A 184 -11.49 -11.09 34.61
CA ALA A 184 -12.07 -11.04 35.95
C ALA A 184 -13.24 -10.05 36.02
N LEU A 185 -13.08 -8.86 35.43
CA LEU A 185 -14.09 -7.81 35.40
C LEU A 185 -15.33 -8.21 34.57
N MET A 186 -15.11 -8.83 33.42
CA MET A 186 -16.18 -9.30 32.54
C MET A 186 -16.92 -10.53 33.07
N SER A 187 -16.31 -11.27 34.00
CA SER A 187 -16.92 -12.41 34.68
C SER A 187 -17.79 -12.01 35.88
N THR A 188 -17.92 -10.71 36.17
CA THR A 188 -18.79 -10.21 37.24
C THR A 188 -20.26 -10.23 36.82
N ALA A 189 -21.17 -10.29 37.81
CA ALA A 189 -22.62 -10.34 37.56
C ALA A 189 -23.18 -9.07 36.91
N ASP A 190 -22.51 -7.93 37.09
CA ASP A 190 -22.88 -6.64 36.51
C ASP A 190 -21.63 -5.97 35.91
N PRO A 191 -21.27 -6.33 34.65
CA PRO A 191 -20.03 -5.86 34.05
C PRO A 191 -20.10 -4.34 33.78
N PRO A 192 -19.06 -3.58 34.15
CA PRO A 192 -19.07 -2.14 34.02
C PRO A 192 -19.12 -1.67 32.56
N SER A 193 -19.65 -0.47 32.36
CA SER A 193 -19.70 0.17 31.04
C SER A 193 -18.30 0.38 30.44
N PRO A 194 -18.15 0.52 29.11
CA PRO A 194 -16.84 0.73 28.46
C PRO A 194 -16.01 1.86 29.07
N SER A 195 -16.63 2.98 29.47
CA SER A 195 -15.94 4.12 30.08
C SER A 195 -15.45 3.81 31.49
N GLN A 196 -16.22 3.09 32.29
CA GLN A 196 -15.82 2.65 33.63
C GLN A 196 -14.73 1.57 33.56
N ARG A 197 -14.80 0.67 32.58
CA ARG A 197 -13.77 -0.36 32.34
C ARG A 197 -12.39 0.25 32.17
N ALA A 198 -12.26 1.27 31.32
CA ALA A 198 -10.98 1.91 31.06
C ALA A 198 -10.32 2.51 32.32
N ALA A 199 -11.11 2.94 33.31
CA ALA A 199 -10.60 3.48 34.58
C ALA A 199 -10.21 2.38 35.60
N LEU A 200 -10.73 1.17 35.45
CA LEU A 200 -10.52 0.05 36.38
C LEU A 200 -9.41 -0.91 35.93
N LEU A 201 -9.10 -0.93 34.63
CA LEU A 201 -8.11 -1.84 34.09
C LEU A 201 -6.68 -1.29 34.31
N PRO A 202 -5.72 -2.14 34.69
CA PRO A 202 -4.32 -1.74 34.76
C PRO A 202 -3.81 -1.38 33.35
N PRO A 203 -2.72 -0.61 33.22
CA PRO A 203 -2.14 -0.34 31.91
C PRO A 203 -1.67 -1.65 31.27
N GLY A 204 -2.01 -1.82 30.00
CA GLY A 204 -1.49 -2.89 29.14
C GLY A 204 -0.33 -2.40 28.27
N ARG A 205 0.06 -3.22 27.29
CA ARG A 205 1.01 -2.84 26.25
C ARG A 205 0.51 -1.61 25.47
N ASP A 206 1.40 -0.67 25.22
CA ASP A 206 1.11 0.49 24.37
C ASP A 206 1.25 0.15 22.89
N TRP A 207 0.18 -0.42 22.33
CA TRP A 207 0.10 -0.81 20.91
C TRP A 207 0.15 0.37 19.95
N THR A 208 -0.07 1.61 20.41
CA THR A 208 -0.03 2.79 19.53
C THR A 208 1.39 3.09 19.01
N LYS A 209 2.42 2.71 19.77
CA LYS A 209 3.83 2.84 19.38
C LYS A 209 4.23 2.00 18.18
N ASP A 210 3.47 0.94 17.93
CA ASP A 210 3.68 0.03 16.80
C ASP A 210 2.90 0.46 15.56
N ILE A 211 2.20 1.60 15.59
CA ILE A 211 1.45 2.13 14.44
C ILE A 211 2.26 3.21 13.71
N ILE A 212 2.35 3.04 12.40
CA ILE A 212 3.12 3.86 11.47
C ILE A 212 2.11 4.51 10.52
N THR A 213 2.09 5.85 10.50
CA THR A 213 1.29 6.67 9.59
C THR A 213 2.11 7.50 8.61
N GLY A 214 1.70 7.58 7.34
CA GLY A 214 2.46 8.34 6.35
C GLY A 214 1.94 8.21 4.92
N VAL A 215 2.65 8.86 4.01
CA VAL A 215 2.34 8.86 2.57
C VAL A 215 3.56 8.47 1.76
N HIS A 216 3.33 7.81 0.62
CA HIS A 216 4.41 7.52 -0.31
C HIS A 216 4.83 8.77 -1.08
N THR A 217 6.13 8.91 -1.30
CA THR A 217 6.69 9.98 -2.16
C THR A 217 6.24 9.86 -3.62
N HIS A 218 5.96 8.65 -4.11
CA HIS A 218 5.35 8.38 -5.42
C HIS A 218 4.18 7.40 -5.26
N PRO A 219 2.94 7.89 -5.09
CA PRO A 219 1.77 7.05 -4.87
C PRO A 219 1.45 6.12 -6.05
N SER A 220 1.08 4.87 -5.75
CA SER A 220 0.69 3.89 -6.77
C SER A 220 -0.72 4.14 -7.32
N MET A 221 -1.63 4.63 -6.49
CA MET A 221 -2.98 5.06 -6.88
C MET A 221 -3.04 6.57 -7.12
N ASN A 222 -3.93 7.01 -8.02
CA ASN A 222 -4.08 8.43 -8.37
C ASN A 222 -4.70 9.26 -7.24
N HIS A 223 -5.52 8.61 -6.41
CA HIS A 223 -6.23 9.26 -5.32
C HIS A 223 -5.31 9.45 -4.12
N LEU A 224 -5.28 10.63 -3.50
CA LEU A 224 -4.55 10.85 -2.26
C LEU A 224 -4.98 9.84 -1.20
N HIS A 225 -4.03 9.13 -0.59
CA HIS A 225 -4.30 8.22 0.50
C HIS A 225 -3.17 8.27 1.52
N ILE A 226 -3.53 8.23 2.79
CA ILE A 226 -2.61 8.20 3.92
C ILE A 226 -2.68 6.81 4.53
N HIS A 227 -1.53 6.16 4.63
CA HIS A 227 -1.40 4.84 5.22
C HIS A 227 -1.42 4.95 6.74
N VAL A 228 -2.13 4.03 7.40
CA VAL A 228 -2.06 3.76 8.84
C VAL A 228 -1.90 2.27 9.00
N PHE A 229 -0.73 1.81 9.44
CA PHE A 229 -0.42 0.39 9.48
C PHE A 229 0.44 -0.01 10.67
N SER A 230 0.37 -1.28 11.04
CA SER A 230 1.20 -1.85 12.09
C SER A 230 2.62 -2.14 11.60
N ARG A 231 3.62 -1.99 12.47
CA ARG A 231 5.04 -2.05 12.07
C ARG A 231 5.55 -3.44 11.71
N ASP A 232 4.79 -4.50 12.03
CA ASP A 232 5.20 -5.90 11.90
C ASP A 232 5.64 -6.32 10.49
N MET A 233 5.06 -5.71 9.44
CA MET A 233 5.32 -6.08 8.03
C MET A 233 5.02 -7.55 7.70
N HIS A 234 4.20 -8.20 8.53
CA HIS A 234 3.83 -9.60 8.41
C HIS A 234 2.49 -9.72 7.68
N SER A 235 2.55 -10.09 6.40
CA SER A 235 1.35 -10.25 5.57
C SER A 235 1.61 -11.18 4.37
N PRO A 236 0.60 -11.96 3.92
CA PRO A 236 0.67 -12.71 2.67
C PRO A 236 0.86 -11.80 1.44
N TRP A 237 0.49 -10.50 1.51
CA TRP A 237 0.65 -9.53 0.42
C TRP A 237 2.00 -8.80 0.43
N MET A 238 2.85 -9.07 1.41
CA MET A 238 4.27 -8.73 1.37
C MET A 238 4.98 -9.72 0.44
N LYS A 239 5.00 -9.39 -0.87
CA LYS A 239 5.43 -10.30 -1.95
C LYS A 239 6.74 -9.91 -2.63
N HIS A 240 7.10 -8.63 -2.60
CA HIS A 240 8.23 -8.11 -3.37
C HIS A 240 9.08 -7.14 -2.54
N LYS A 241 10.36 -7.03 -2.92
CA LYS A 241 11.31 -6.05 -2.36
C LYS A 241 10.72 -4.64 -2.31
N LYS A 242 10.09 -4.22 -3.40
CA LYS A 242 9.44 -2.91 -3.52
C LYS A 242 8.36 -2.67 -2.46
N HIS A 243 7.58 -3.69 -2.10
CA HIS A 243 6.56 -3.56 -1.05
C HIS A 243 7.22 -3.27 0.29
N TYR A 244 8.28 -3.99 0.62
CA TYR A 244 8.94 -3.76 1.90
C TYR A 244 9.60 -2.38 1.96
N LEU A 245 10.33 -2.02 0.90
CA LEU A 245 11.06 -0.77 0.83
C LEU A 245 10.13 0.45 0.86
N SER A 246 8.95 0.38 0.21
CA SER A 246 8.05 1.53 0.16
C SER A 246 7.57 1.99 1.53
N PHE A 247 7.54 1.10 2.54
CA PHE A 247 7.14 1.43 3.90
C PHE A 247 8.29 1.53 4.92
N ASN A 248 9.45 0.94 4.64
CA ASN A 248 10.57 0.86 5.60
C ASN A 248 11.80 1.70 5.20
N THR A 249 11.62 2.66 4.30
CA THR A 249 12.68 3.57 3.86
C THR A 249 12.17 5.00 3.74
N SER A 250 13.03 5.93 3.30
CA SER A 250 12.64 7.32 3.07
C SER A 250 11.60 7.52 1.95
N PHE A 251 11.23 6.44 1.24
CA PHE A 251 10.12 6.44 0.30
C PHE A 251 8.76 6.70 0.98
N LEU A 252 8.62 6.31 2.26
CA LEU A 252 7.51 6.73 3.11
C LEU A 252 7.90 8.02 3.83
N VAL A 253 7.09 9.06 3.69
CA VAL A 253 7.19 10.28 4.51
C VAL A 253 6.19 10.14 5.64
N ARG A 254 6.69 10.20 6.88
CA ARG A 254 5.87 10.02 8.07
C ARG A 254 5.02 11.28 8.29
N LEU A 255 3.83 11.11 8.88
CA LEU A 255 2.90 12.24 9.06
C LEU A 255 3.47 13.34 9.97
N ASP A 256 4.30 12.96 10.95
CA ASP A 256 4.99 13.87 11.87
C ASP A 256 6.09 14.71 11.21
N GLU A 257 6.53 14.36 10.01
CA GLU A 257 7.51 15.14 9.23
C GLU A 257 6.90 16.33 8.48
N PHE A 258 5.57 16.39 8.36
CA PHE A 258 4.89 17.48 7.66
C PHE A 258 4.71 18.73 8.55
N PRO A 259 4.64 19.94 7.98
CA PRO A 259 4.81 20.26 6.56
C PRO A 259 6.27 20.11 6.11
N LEU A 260 6.48 19.72 4.85
CA LEU A 260 7.84 19.66 4.29
C LEU A 260 8.26 21.05 3.78
N GLU A 261 9.52 21.41 4.05
CA GLU A 261 10.12 22.62 3.53
C GLU A 261 10.30 22.58 2.00
N ALA A 262 10.27 23.75 1.37
CA ALA A 262 10.52 23.88 -0.05
C ALA A 262 11.94 23.37 -0.41
N GLY A 263 12.02 22.48 -1.40
CA GLY A 263 13.30 21.87 -1.81
C GLY A 263 13.76 20.70 -0.93
N SER A 264 12.92 20.20 -0.02
CA SER A 264 13.22 19.00 0.76
C SER A 264 13.60 17.80 -0.13
N GLU A 265 14.61 17.04 0.28
CA GLU A 265 15.01 15.78 -0.39
C GLU A 265 13.87 14.76 -0.46
N ARG A 266 12.84 14.91 0.38
CA ARG A 266 11.63 14.06 0.34
C ARG A 266 10.89 14.16 -0.99
N PHE A 267 11.01 15.25 -1.74
CA PHE A 267 10.45 15.36 -3.10
C PHE A 267 11.27 14.60 -4.15
N HIS A 268 12.47 14.12 -3.79
CA HIS A 268 13.42 13.46 -4.67
C HIS A 268 13.93 12.15 -4.04
N PRO A 269 13.12 11.09 -3.97
CA PRO A 269 13.43 9.86 -3.23
C PRO A 269 14.58 9.02 -3.81
N GLY A 270 15.36 9.53 -4.76
CA GLY A 270 16.50 8.82 -5.35
C GLY A 270 16.12 7.54 -6.10
N ASP A 271 17.09 6.63 -6.22
CA ASP A 271 16.91 5.30 -6.84
C ASP A 271 16.45 4.27 -5.79
N TRP A 272 15.28 4.52 -5.19
CA TRP A 272 14.77 3.69 -4.09
C TRP A 272 14.64 2.18 -4.39
N PRO A 273 14.38 1.70 -5.63
CA PRO A 273 14.31 0.26 -5.89
C PRO A 273 15.65 -0.46 -5.73
N SER A 274 16.78 0.24 -5.80
CA SER A 274 18.10 -0.36 -5.61
C SER A 274 18.51 -0.46 -4.14
N TRP A 275 17.82 0.20 -3.22
CA TRP A 275 18.14 0.20 -1.79
C TRP A 275 18.15 -1.19 -1.16
N ASP A 276 18.98 -1.34 -0.15
CA ASP A 276 19.07 -2.56 0.63
C ASP A 276 17.88 -2.69 1.60
N MET A 277 17.34 -3.90 1.73
CA MET A 277 16.29 -4.17 2.72
C MET A 277 16.92 -4.42 4.10
N LYS A 278 16.67 -3.53 5.04
CA LYS A 278 17.07 -3.69 6.45
C LYS A 278 15.84 -3.97 7.30
N CYS A 279 15.93 -4.95 8.21
CA CYS A 279 14.86 -5.24 9.15
C CYS A 279 14.51 -4.00 9.98
N TRP A 280 13.21 -3.77 10.18
CA TRP A 280 12.70 -2.63 10.91
C TRP A 280 12.96 -2.72 12.42
N ARG A 281 13.12 -3.95 12.95
CA ARG A 281 13.30 -4.25 14.37
C ARG A 281 14.79 -4.36 14.72
N CYS A 282 15.51 -5.33 14.15
CA CYS A 282 16.93 -5.57 14.50
C CYS A 282 17.95 -4.84 13.61
N GLY A 283 17.54 -4.22 12.50
CA GLY A 283 18.44 -3.52 11.57
C GLY A 283 19.29 -4.42 10.66
N GLN A 284 19.16 -5.75 10.75
CA GLN A 284 19.89 -6.69 9.90
C GLN A 284 19.63 -6.41 8.41
N ASN A 285 20.68 -6.40 7.60
CA ASN A 285 20.61 -6.10 6.17
C ASN A 285 20.52 -7.39 5.32
N PHE A 286 19.46 -7.49 4.51
CA PHE A 286 19.16 -8.60 3.61
C PHE A 286 19.47 -8.30 2.14
N LYS A 287 19.95 -7.09 1.82
CA LYS A 287 20.26 -6.63 0.46
C LYS A 287 19.08 -6.85 -0.49
N ASN A 288 19.24 -7.72 -1.49
CA ASN A 288 18.23 -8.11 -2.47
C ASN A 288 17.55 -9.47 -2.16
N LYS A 289 17.83 -10.09 -1.02
CA LYS A 289 17.34 -11.44 -0.67
C LYS A 289 15.97 -11.37 0.02
N PHE A 290 14.91 -11.09 -0.76
CA PHE A 290 13.56 -10.90 -0.21
C PHE A 290 13.02 -12.14 0.53
N ALA A 291 13.27 -13.35 0.02
CA ALA A 291 12.83 -14.58 0.70
C ALA A 291 13.45 -14.73 2.10
N ALA A 292 14.73 -14.35 2.26
CA ALA A 292 15.42 -14.38 3.55
C ALA A 292 14.85 -13.33 4.51
N LEU A 293 14.58 -12.11 4.00
CA LEU A 293 13.89 -11.09 4.80
C LEU A 293 12.52 -11.57 5.25
N LYS A 294 11.72 -12.17 4.35
CA LYS A 294 10.37 -12.62 4.68
C LYS A 294 10.36 -13.71 5.75
N ALA A 295 11.29 -14.66 5.69
CA ALA A 295 11.47 -15.66 6.74
C ALA A 295 11.86 -15.01 8.08
N HIS A 296 12.75 -14.02 8.05
CA HIS A 296 13.15 -13.29 9.25
C HIS A 296 12.01 -12.44 9.85
N LEU A 297 11.18 -11.80 9.02
CA LEU A 297 10.01 -11.06 9.50
C LEU A 297 8.98 -11.95 10.20
N GLU A 298 8.87 -13.22 9.81
CA GLU A 298 8.05 -14.20 10.54
C GLU A 298 8.59 -14.42 11.96
N GLU A 299 9.91 -14.63 12.11
CA GLU A 299 10.57 -14.80 13.41
C GLU A 299 10.37 -13.56 14.28
N GLU A 300 10.66 -12.38 13.73
CA GLU A 300 10.48 -11.08 14.39
C GLU A 300 9.02 -10.87 14.83
N PHE A 301 8.05 -11.25 14.00
CA PHE A 301 6.62 -11.17 14.32
C PHE A 301 6.22 -12.12 15.46
N LEU A 302 6.71 -13.38 15.43
CA LEU A 302 6.42 -14.38 16.46
C LEU A 302 6.99 -13.99 17.83
N GLU A 303 8.10 -13.27 17.86
CA GLU A 303 8.65 -12.68 19.08
C GLU A 303 7.86 -11.44 19.49
N TRP A 304 7.69 -10.48 18.58
CA TRP A 304 7.02 -9.21 18.82
C TRP A 304 5.60 -9.39 19.38
N LYS A 305 4.82 -10.35 18.88
CA LYS A 305 3.45 -10.58 19.39
C LYS A 305 3.39 -11.13 20.82
N LYS A 306 4.51 -11.66 21.33
CA LYS A 306 4.63 -12.21 22.70
C LYS A 306 5.13 -11.19 23.71
N GLU A 307 5.72 -10.08 23.26
CA GLU A 307 6.12 -8.97 24.12
C GLU A 307 4.91 -8.34 24.79
#